data_AF-A0AAD2JH42-F1
#
_entry.id   AF-A0AAD2JH42-F1
#
_cell.length_a   1.000
_cell.length_b   1.000
_cell.length_c   1.000
_cell.angle_alpha   90.00
_cell.angle_beta   90.00
_cell.angle_gamma   90.00
#
_symmetry.space_group_name_H-M   'P 1'
#
loop_
_entity.id
_entity.type
_entity.pdbx_description
1 polymer ?
#
loop_
_entity_poly.entity_id
_entity_poly.type
_entity_poly.pdbx_seq_one_letter_code
_entity_poly.pdbx_strand_id
1 'polypeptide(L)'
;MVARSQQELFNSSFTKIEFEGDLKQSGAEPPTVFESVCFTKKFKSVCFAKHDEVFEIPHMNDLSDEEIDAVWMSDTDFKSIRKECRKVILAIERGCFKSLAGVELRGLEHHLFSQRKQKDAIREILYSTVEKLQSFQDETKTDVSDMMAEMCQKVSTRSGMMAQQMALGDEVETKL
;
A
#
# COMPACT_ATOMS: atom_id res chain seq x y z
N MET A 1 49.97 -8.21 6.63
CA MET A 1 48.69 -8.91 6.93
C MET A 1 47.90 -8.11 7.94
N VAL A 2 47.01 -7.21 7.51
CA VAL A 2 45.83 -6.77 8.29
C VAL A 2 44.77 -6.32 7.28
N ALA A 3 43.97 -7.25 6.79
CA ALA A 3 42.70 -6.94 6.13
C ALA A 3 41.66 -6.80 7.26
N ARG A 4 41.53 -5.60 7.82
CA ARG A 4 40.42 -5.30 8.73
C ARG A 4 39.22 -4.86 7.89
N SER A 5 38.17 -5.66 8.03
CA SER A 5 36.86 -5.62 7.42
C SER A 5 36.23 -4.21 7.35
N GLN A 6 36.06 -3.66 6.14
CA GLN A 6 35.21 -2.48 5.91
C GLN A 6 33.70 -2.77 6.08
N GLN A 7 33.30 -4.03 6.27
CA GLN A 7 31.90 -4.39 6.56
C GLN A 7 31.47 -3.97 7.98
N GLU A 8 32.39 -3.77 8.92
CA GLU A 8 32.01 -3.42 10.31
C GLU A 8 31.62 -1.94 10.49
N LEU A 9 32.09 -1.05 9.62
CA LEU A 9 31.78 0.39 9.72
C LEU A 9 30.36 0.73 9.25
N PHE A 10 29.78 -0.05 8.34
CA PHE A 10 28.42 0.20 7.84
C PHE A 10 27.31 -0.41 8.71
N ASN A 11 27.62 -1.41 9.53
CA ASN A 11 26.64 -2.02 10.44
C ASN A 11 26.31 -1.15 11.68
N SER A 12 27.11 -0.12 11.98
CA SER A 12 26.94 0.69 13.20
C SER A 12 26.09 1.95 13.02
N SER A 13 25.93 2.48 11.81
CA SER A 13 25.27 3.79 11.59
C SER A 13 23.91 3.71 10.87
N PHE A 14 23.58 2.60 10.23
CA PHE A 14 22.32 2.45 9.48
C PHE A 14 21.23 1.62 10.19
N THR A 15 21.58 0.92 11.27
CA THR A 15 20.66 0.04 12.01
C THR A 15 19.81 0.75 13.06
N LYS A 16 20.04 2.04 13.31
CA LYS A 16 19.27 2.82 14.30
C LYS A 16 18.16 3.64 13.66
N ILE A 17 17.29 2.99 12.88
CA ILE A 17 15.93 3.49 12.62
C ILE A 17 15.00 2.64 13.48
N GLU A 18 14.98 2.93 14.78
CA GLU A 18 14.06 2.31 15.74
C GLU A 18 12.66 2.87 15.45
N PHE A 19 11.79 2.04 14.84
CA PHE A 19 10.36 2.29 14.83
C PHE A 19 9.80 1.92 16.21
N GLU A 20 9.87 2.84 17.17
CA GLU A 20 9.14 2.73 18.43
C GLU A 20 7.64 2.90 18.14
N GLY A 21 6.94 1.77 18.03
CA GLY A 21 5.50 1.67 18.12
C GLY A 21 5.15 0.74 19.27
N ASP A 22 4.77 1.30 20.42
CA ASP A 22 4.33 0.59 21.61
C ASP A 22 3.14 -0.34 21.31
N LEU A 23 3.41 -1.63 21.11
CA LEU A 23 2.41 -2.69 21.24
C LEU A 23 2.47 -3.24 22.67
N LYS A 24 1.55 -2.78 23.52
CA LYS A 24 1.26 -3.41 24.81
C LYS A 24 0.77 -4.84 24.58
N GLN A 25 1.62 -5.82 24.88
CA GLN A 25 1.25 -7.23 24.96
C GLN A 25 0.46 -7.46 26.25
N SER A 26 -0.86 -7.66 26.14
CA SER A 26 -1.66 -8.25 27.21
C SER A 26 -1.48 -9.77 27.15
N GLY A 27 -0.91 -10.33 28.22
CA GLY A 27 -0.79 -11.77 28.40
C GLY A 27 -2.14 -12.46 28.45
N ALA A 28 -2.29 -13.51 27.64
CA ALA A 28 -3.30 -14.54 27.80
C ALA A 28 -2.63 -15.88 27.52
N GLU A 29 -2.83 -16.83 28.44
CA GLU A 29 -2.27 -18.17 28.44
C GLU A 29 -2.64 -18.99 27.18
N PRO A 30 -1.83 -19.99 26.81
CA PRO A 30 -2.09 -20.82 25.64
C PRO A 30 -3.25 -21.80 25.92
N PRO A 31 -4.29 -21.86 25.07
CA PRO A 31 -5.26 -22.95 25.14
C PRO A 31 -4.65 -24.23 24.55
N THR A 32 -4.41 -25.16 25.46
CA THR A 32 -4.64 -26.61 25.40
C THR A 32 -5.16 -27.18 24.08
N VAL A 33 -4.36 -28.11 23.51
CA VAL A 33 -4.72 -29.28 22.69
C VAL A 33 -5.92 -29.12 21.75
N PHE A 34 -5.62 -28.78 20.49
CA PHE A 34 -6.57 -28.88 19.38
C PHE A 34 -6.84 -30.36 19.06
N GLU A 35 -8.02 -30.84 19.43
CA GLU A 35 -8.56 -32.08 18.87
C GLU A 35 -8.65 -31.95 17.33
N SER A 36 -8.11 -32.97 16.65
CA SER A 36 -8.14 -33.10 15.20
C SER A 36 -9.56 -33.39 14.73
N VAL A 37 -10.34 -32.32 14.54
CA VAL A 37 -11.62 -32.41 13.83
C VAL A 37 -11.30 -32.56 12.35
N CYS A 38 -11.59 -33.75 11.79
CA CYS A 38 -11.53 -34.01 10.36
C CYS A 38 -12.57 -33.15 9.62
N PHE A 39 -12.21 -31.91 9.31
CA PHE A 39 -12.97 -31.08 8.38
C PHE A 39 -12.89 -31.72 7.00
N THR A 40 -13.99 -32.30 6.52
CA THR A 40 -14.16 -32.63 5.11
C THR A 40 -14.15 -31.32 4.32
N LYS A 41 -12.95 -30.88 3.93
CA LYS A 41 -12.71 -29.67 3.17
C LYS A 41 -13.43 -29.85 1.83
N LYS A 42 -14.57 -29.19 1.64
CA LYS A 42 -15.22 -29.11 0.33
C LYS A 42 -14.24 -28.39 -0.59
N PHE A 43 -13.54 -29.16 -1.43
CA PHE A 43 -12.68 -28.59 -2.47
C PHE A 43 -13.60 -27.86 -3.45
N LYS A 44 -13.63 -26.53 -3.36
CA LYS A 44 -14.22 -25.71 -4.41
C LYS A 44 -13.36 -25.92 -5.65
N SER A 45 -13.92 -26.58 -6.67
CA SER A 45 -13.26 -26.71 -7.97
C SER A 45 -13.38 -25.36 -8.67
N VAL A 46 -12.29 -24.59 -8.67
CA VAL A 46 -12.19 -23.36 -9.46
C VAL A 46 -11.82 -23.79 -10.87
N CYS A 47 -12.72 -23.52 -11.82
CA CYS A 47 -12.43 -23.68 -13.24
C CYS A 47 -12.18 -22.29 -13.82
N PHE A 48 -11.06 -22.11 -14.48
CA PHE A 48 -10.78 -20.90 -15.24
C PHE A 48 -11.52 -20.97 -16.58
N ALA A 49 -11.96 -19.80 -17.07
CA ALA A 49 -12.48 -19.71 -18.42
C ALA A 49 -11.39 -20.15 -19.41
N LYS A 50 -11.77 -20.88 -20.47
CA LYS A 50 -10.82 -21.34 -21.48
C LYS A 50 -10.31 -20.21 -22.39
N HIS A 51 -11.07 -19.13 -22.45
CA HIS A 51 -10.85 -17.99 -23.30
C HIS A 51 -11.19 -16.73 -22.52
N ASP A 52 -10.40 -15.69 -22.70
CA ASP A 52 -10.69 -14.37 -22.20
C ASP A 52 -11.49 -13.62 -23.27
N GLU A 53 -12.55 -12.92 -22.85
CA GLU A 53 -13.24 -11.97 -23.71
C GLU A 53 -12.48 -10.64 -23.66
N VAL A 54 -12.07 -10.16 -24.83
CA VAL A 54 -11.40 -8.87 -24.96
C VAL A 54 -12.40 -7.87 -25.50
N PHE A 55 -12.65 -6.82 -24.73
CA PHE A 55 -13.46 -5.68 -25.15
C PHE A 55 -12.53 -4.49 -25.38
N GLU A 56 -12.72 -3.81 -26.51
CA GLU A 56 -12.07 -2.53 -26.77
C GLU A 56 -12.84 -1.45 -26.02
N ILE A 57 -12.16 -0.73 -25.12
CA ILE A 57 -12.74 0.43 -24.46
C ILE A 57 -12.48 1.62 -25.39
N PRO A 58 -13.53 2.24 -25.96
CA PRO A 58 -13.35 3.36 -26.88
C PRO A 58 -12.62 4.51 -26.18
N HIS A 59 -11.66 5.13 -26.87
CA HIS A 59 -11.02 6.33 -26.35
C HIS A 59 -12.01 7.49 -26.41
N MET A 60 -11.90 8.46 -25.50
CA MET A 60 -12.81 9.62 -25.49
C MET A 60 -12.80 10.40 -26.82
N ASN A 61 -11.67 10.38 -27.53
CA ASN A 61 -11.54 11.00 -28.85
C ASN A 61 -12.28 10.25 -29.97
N ASP A 62 -12.71 9.01 -29.72
CA ASP A 62 -13.45 8.19 -30.68
C ASP A 62 -14.97 8.38 -30.54
N LEU A 63 -15.42 9.16 -29.54
CA LEU A 63 -16.81 9.45 -29.26
C LEU A 63 -17.18 10.84 -29.80
N SER A 64 -18.42 10.99 -30.26
CA SER A 64 -19.01 12.30 -30.54
C SER A 64 -19.25 13.09 -29.25
N ASP A 65 -19.34 14.41 -29.33
CA ASP A 65 -19.62 15.27 -28.17
C ASP A 65 -20.95 14.88 -27.50
N GLU A 66 -21.97 14.48 -28.28
CA GLU A 66 -23.25 14.00 -27.73
C GLU A 66 -23.12 12.67 -26.97
N GLU A 67 -22.27 11.76 -27.44
CA GLU A 67 -21.98 10.49 -26.74
C GLU A 67 -21.14 10.72 -25.49
N ILE A 68 -20.19 11.66 -25.55
CA ILE A 68 -19.42 12.09 -24.38
C ILE A 68 -20.36 12.68 -23.35
N ASP A 69 -21.24 13.60 -23.70
CA ASP A 69 -22.19 14.20 -22.75
C ASP A 69 -23.18 13.18 -22.17
N ALA A 70 -23.51 12.13 -22.91
CA ALA A 70 -24.39 11.05 -22.45
C ALA A 70 -23.71 10.07 -21.49
N VAL A 71 -22.41 9.80 -21.69
CA VAL A 71 -21.65 8.78 -20.92
C VAL A 71 -20.82 9.42 -19.81
N TRP A 72 -20.36 10.65 -20.02
CA TRP A 72 -19.53 11.38 -19.08
C TRP A 72 -20.38 12.04 -18.01
N MET A 73 -19.82 12.11 -16.80
CA MET A 73 -20.50 12.76 -15.70
C MET A 73 -20.51 14.28 -15.91
N SER A 74 -21.67 14.91 -15.66
CA SER A 74 -21.78 16.36 -15.76
C SER A 74 -20.78 17.06 -14.84
N ASP A 75 -20.31 18.22 -15.26
CA ASP A 75 -19.41 19.07 -14.47
C ASP A 75 -19.97 19.39 -13.08
N THR A 76 -21.29 19.55 -13.00
CA THR A 76 -22.04 19.79 -11.76
C THR A 76 -22.01 18.59 -10.83
N ASP A 77 -22.23 17.38 -11.36
CA ASP A 77 -22.20 16.15 -10.58
C ASP A 77 -20.77 15.86 -10.11
N PHE A 78 -19.78 16.02 -10.99
CA PHE A 78 -18.37 15.85 -10.63
C PHE A 78 -17.97 16.79 -9.49
N LYS A 79 -18.35 18.08 -9.56
CA LYS A 79 -18.10 19.05 -8.49
C LYS A 79 -18.82 18.67 -7.20
N SER A 80 -20.05 18.17 -7.30
CA SER A 80 -20.85 17.72 -6.15
C SER A 80 -20.18 16.52 -5.45
N ILE A 81 -19.84 15.47 -6.20
CA ILE A 81 -19.13 14.29 -5.68
C ILE A 81 -17.83 14.72 -5.01
N ARG A 82 -17.02 15.56 -5.66
CA ARG A 82 -15.75 16.04 -5.10
C ARG A 82 -15.95 16.80 -3.79
N LYS A 83 -17.03 17.58 -3.68
CA LYS A 83 -17.37 18.30 -2.46
C LYS A 83 -17.75 17.33 -1.34
N GLU A 84 -18.54 16.29 -1.62
CA GLU A 84 -18.89 15.26 -0.64
C GLU A 84 -17.65 14.46 -0.19
N CYS A 85 -16.78 14.03 -1.11
CA CYS A 85 -15.52 13.37 -0.76
C CYS A 85 -14.67 14.23 0.19
N ARG A 86 -14.57 15.55 -0.07
CA ARG A 86 -13.85 16.47 0.83
C ARG A 86 -14.49 16.55 2.21
N LYS A 87 -15.82 16.55 2.32
CA LYS A 87 -16.49 16.54 3.62
C LYS A 87 -16.18 15.27 4.40
N VAL A 88 -16.20 14.11 3.74
CA VAL A 88 -15.83 12.82 4.34
C VAL A 88 -14.41 12.86 4.87
N ILE A 89 -13.44 13.29 4.05
CA ILE A 89 -12.03 13.45 4.46
C ILE A 89 -11.91 14.35 5.69
N LEU A 90 -12.56 15.52 5.69
CA LEU A 90 -12.52 16.45 6.82
C LEU A 90 -13.17 15.87 8.07
N ALA A 91 -14.24 15.08 7.94
CA ALA A 91 -14.89 14.42 9.07
C ALA A 91 -13.94 13.39 9.71
N ILE A 92 -13.21 12.62 8.90
CA ILE A 92 -12.19 11.66 9.37
C ILE A 92 -11.06 12.39 10.10
N GLU A 93 -10.52 13.45 9.49
CA GLU A 93 -9.42 14.23 10.07
C GLU A 93 -9.80 14.91 11.39
N ARG A 94 -11.09 15.23 11.57
CA ARG A 94 -11.63 15.78 12.82
C ARG A 94 -12.07 14.72 13.84
N GLY A 95 -11.86 13.42 13.55
CA GLY A 95 -12.25 12.31 14.43
C GLY A 95 -13.77 12.10 14.54
N CYS A 96 -14.56 12.63 13.61
CA CYS A 96 -16.02 12.53 13.61
C CYS A 96 -16.48 11.24 12.91
N PHE A 97 -16.18 10.09 13.51
CA PHE A 97 -16.48 8.77 12.91
C PHE A 97 -17.96 8.38 12.93
N LYS A 98 -18.77 8.99 13.81
CA LYS A 98 -20.20 8.67 13.94
C LYS A 98 -21.01 9.00 12.69
N SER A 99 -20.60 10.02 11.93
CA SER A 99 -21.25 10.41 10.67
C SER A 99 -20.78 9.61 9.46
N LEU A 100 -19.88 8.65 9.63
CA LEU A 100 -19.27 7.87 8.56
C LEU A 100 -19.75 6.42 8.52
N ALA A 101 -20.77 6.06 9.32
CA ALA A 101 -21.34 4.73 9.31
C ALA A 101 -21.90 4.41 7.91
N GLY A 102 -21.42 3.33 7.30
CA GLY A 102 -21.81 2.91 5.95
C GLY A 102 -21.15 3.69 4.81
N VAL A 103 -20.18 4.57 5.10
CA VAL A 103 -19.40 5.25 4.07
C VAL A 103 -18.17 4.41 3.72
N GLU A 104 -18.08 3.99 2.46
CA GLU A 104 -16.89 3.37 1.89
C GLU A 104 -15.74 4.39 1.89
N LEU A 105 -14.65 4.07 2.58
CA LEU A 105 -13.47 4.95 2.64
C LEU A 105 -12.44 4.63 1.55
N ARG A 106 -12.63 3.53 0.84
CA ARG A 106 -11.69 3.01 -0.14
C ARG A 106 -11.41 4.03 -1.24
N GLY A 107 -10.12 4.31 -1.43
CA GLY A 107 -9.63 5.29 -2.39
C GLY A 107 -9.61 6.72 -1.85
N LEU A 108 -10.36 7.02 -0.77
CA LEU A 108 -10.28 8.31 -0.08
C LEU A 108 -9.14 8.36 0.95
N GLU A 109 -8.62 7.21 1.40
CA GLU A 109 -7.57 7.18 2.42
C GLU A 109 -6.31 7.91 1.96
N HIS A 110 -5.98 7.81 0.67
CA HIS A 110 -4.82 8.50 0.08
C HIS A 110 -4.90 10.03 0.14
N HIS A 111 -6.10 10.58 0.36
CA HIS A 111 -6.29 12.01 0.53
C HIS A 111 -6.22 12.48 1.98
N LEU A 112 -6.15 11.56 2.95
CA LEU A 112 -5.97 11.90 4.36
C LEU A 112 -4.59 12.52 4.59
N PHE A 113 -4.52 13.53 5.45
CA PHE A 113 -3.26 14.17 5.82
C PHE A 113 -2.23 13.18 6.39
N SER A 114 -2.66 12.24 7.23
CA SER A 114 -1.79 11.21 7.80
C SER A 114 -1.14 10.32 6.74
N GLN A 115 -1.94 9.87 5.76
CA GLN A 115 -1.48 9.03 4.66
C GLN A 115 -0.57 9.79 3.71
N ARG A 116 -0.89 11.06 3.38
CA ARG A 116 0.00 11.92 2.59
C ARG A 116 1.34 12.11 3.27
N LYS A 117 1.34 12.48 4.56
CA LYS A 117 2.56 12.65 5.35
C LYS A 117 3.41 11.38 5.38
N GLN A 118 2.78 10.21 5.53
CA GLN A 118 3.48 8.93 5.48
C GLN A 118 4.11 8.67 4.10
N LYS A 119 3.37 8.91 3.01
CA LYS A 119 3.89 8.75 1.65
C LYS A 119 5.05 9.69 1.35
N ASP A 120 4.95 10.94 1.81
CA ASP A 120 6.00 11.93 1.64
C ASP A 120 7.26 11.55 2.44
N ALA A 121 7.10 11.06 3.68
CA ALA A 121 8.23 10.56 4.47
C ALA A 121 8.92 9.35 3.82
N ILE A 122 8.15 8.40 3.28
CA ILE A 122 8.70 7.25 2.54
C ILE A 122 9.45 7.73 1.28
N ARG A 123 8.87 8.68 0.55
CA ARG A 123 9.47 9.26 -0.65
C ARG A 123 10.80 9.96 -0.32
N GLU A 124 10.85 10.72 0.76
CA GLU A 124 12.05 11.41 1.22
C GLU A 124 13.16 10.42 1.59
N ILE A 125 12.83 9.36 2.34
CA ILE A 125 13.78 8.28 2.67
C ILE A 125 14.29 7.60 1.41
N LEU A 126 13.41 7.29 0.47
CA LEU A 126 13.77 6.61 -0.77
C LEU A 126 14.74 7.47 -1.60
N TYR A 127 14.38 8.72 -1.88
CA TYR A 127 15.20 9.60 -2.70
C TYR A 127 16.53 9.94 -2.04
N SER A 128 16.53 10.26 -0.74
CA SER A 128 17.79 10.54 -0.03
C SER A 128 18.70 9.31 0.03
N THR A 129 18.15 8.09 0.06
CA THR A 129 18.94 6.86 0.03
C THR A 129 19.54 6.64 -1.36
N VAL A 130 18.74 6.78 -2.42
CA VAL A 130 19.20 6.65 -3.81
C VAL A 130 20.28 7.69 -4.11
N GLU A 131 20.08 8.95 -3.72
CA GLU A 131 21.04 10.03 -3.91
C GLU A 131 22.38 9.74 -3.22
N LYS A 132 22.36 9.24 -1.98
CA LYS A 132 23.59 8.83 -1.26
C LYS A 132 24.30 7.67 -1.94
N LEU A 133 23.57 6.67 -2.43
CA LEU A 133 24.14 5.51 -3.12
C LEU A 133 24.75 5.91 -4.47
N GLN A 134 24.09 6.81 -5.21
CA GLN A 134 24.62 7.36 -6.45
C GLN A 134 25.91 8.18 -6.19
N SER A 135 25.91 9.03 -5.17
CA SER A 135 27.11 9.78 -4.78
C SER A 135 28.26 8.84 -4.40
N PHE A 136 27.97 7.76 -3.66
CA PHE A 136 28.96 6.74 -3.31
C PHE A 136 29.49 5.98 -4.54
N GLN A 137 28.64 5.65 -5.50
CA GLN A 137 29.05 5.06 -6.78
C GLN A 137 29.97 5.99 -7.55
N ASP A 138 29.67 7.30 -7.56
CA ASP A 138 30.50 8.30 -8.24
C ASP A 138 31.89 8.43 -7.60
N GLU A 139 31.97 8.35 -6.28
CA GLU A 139 33.23 8.43 -5.53
C GLU A 139 34.08 7.15 -5.65
N THR A 140 33.45 5.98 -5.54
CA THR A 140 34.16 4.69 -5.45
C THR A 140 34.27 3.95 -6.79
N LYS A 141 33.53 4.39 -7.81
CA LYS A 141 33.38 3.74 -9.13
C LYS A 141 32.96 2.26 -9.03
N THR A 142 32.30 1.89 -7.94
CA THR A 142 31.78 0.53 -7.71
C THR A 142 30.33 0.47 -8.14
N ASP A 143 29.90 -0.66 -8.73
CA ASP A 143 28.50 -0.87 -9.03
C ASP A 143 27.69 -1.05 -7.73
N VAL A 144 26.66 -0.24 -7.54
CA VAL A 144 25.78 -0.23 -6.36
C VAL A 144 24.38 -0.74 -6.69
N SER A 145 24.14 -1.28 -7.88
CA SER A 145 22.81 -1.68 -8.36
C SER A 145 22.11 -2.63 -7.39
N ASP A 146 22.82 -3.67 -6.93
CA ASP A 146 22.27 -4.65 -5.97
C ASP A 146 21.94 -4.02 -4.61
N MET A 147 22.81 -3.13 -4.14
CA MET A 147 22.61 -2.42 -2.87
C MET A 147 21.41 -1.48 -2.94
N MET A 148 21.26 -0.76 -4.06
CA MET A 148 20.12 0.11 -4.31
C MET A 148 18.82 -0.69 -4.37
N ALA A 149 18.82 -1.84 -5.05
CA ALA A 149 17.68 -2.76 -5.10
C ALA A 149 17.30 -3.26 -3.69
N GLU A 150 18.28 -3.70 -2.89
CA GLU A 150 18.05 -4.16 -1.52
C GLU A 150 17.44 -3.05 -0.63
N MET A 151 17.96 -1.82 -0.72
CA MET A 151 17.46 -0.71 0.08
C MET A 151 16.04 -0.30 -0.33
N CYS A 152 15.75 -0.27 -1.63
CA CYS A 152 14.40 -0.03 -2.14
C CYS A 152 13.42 -1.14 -1.70
N GLN A 153 13.87 -2.39 -1.69
CA GLN A 153 13.09 -3.52 -1.21
C GLN A 153 12.76 -3.39 0.28
N LYS A 154 13.73 -3.00 1.11
CA LYS A 154 13.51 -2.77 2.55
C LYS A 154 12.47 -1.67 2.80
N VAL A 155 12.56 -0.55 2.10
CA VAL A 155 11.59 0.56 2.22
C VAL A 155 10.19 0.15 1.76
N SER A 156 10.09 -0.66 0.71
CA SER A 156 8.80 -1.09 0.13
C SER A 156 8.14 -2.26 0.87
N THR A 157 8.87 -3.06 1.64
CA THR A 157 8.37 -4.27 2.33
C THR A 157 7.11 -3.99 3.16
N ARG A 158 7.12 -2.90 3.95
CA ARG A 158 5.96 -2.52 4.77
C ARG A 158 4.72 -2.23 3.92
N SER A 159 4.90 -1.53 2.81
CA SER A 159 3.81 -1.22 1.88
C SER A 159 3.25 -2.50 1.25
N GLY A 160 4.12 -3.47 0.94
CA GLY A 160 3.72 -4.79 0.46
C GLY A 160 2.87 -5.56 1.47
N MET A 161 3.26 -5.60 2.74
CA MET A 161 2.46 -6.23 3.80
C MET A 161 1.10 -5.57 3.98
N MET A 162 1.03 -4.23 3.95
CA MET A 162 -0.23 -3.49 4.03
C MET A 162 -1.15 -3.80 2.85
N ALA A 163 -0.61 -3.89 1.62
CA ALA A 163 -1.37 -4.27 0.44
C ALA A 163 -1.93 -5.69 0.54
N GLN A 164 -1.13 -6.64 1.03
CA GLN A 164 -1.58 -8.02 1.25
C GLN A 164 -2.68 -8.09 2.31
N GLN A 165 -2.55 -7.35 3.41
CA GLN A 165 -3.58 -7.30 4.45
C GLN A 165 -4.90 -6.72 3.92
N MET A 166 -4.84 -5.66 3.11
CA MET A 166 -6.03 -5.10 2.46
C MET A 166 -6.67 -6.11 1.50
N ALA A 167 -5.88 -6.79 0.66
CA ALA A 167 -6.39 -7.79 -0.27
C ALA A 167 -7.08 -8.97 0.43
N LEU A 168 -6.56 -9.41 1.58
CA LEU A 168 -7.21 -10.45 2.40
C LEU A 168 -8.54 -9.95 3.00
N GLY A 169 -8.64 -8.67 3.36
CA GLY A 169 -9.89 -8.05 3.80
C GLY A 169 -10.96 -8.10 2.71
N ASP A 170 -10.60 -7.74 1.48
CA ASP A 170 -11.49 -7.77 0.31
C ASP A 170 -12.06 -9.18 0.06
N GLU A 171 -11.24 -10.23 0.23
CA GLU A 171 -11.66 -11.62 0.04
C GLU A 171 -12.70 -12.08 1.09
N VAL A 172 -12.71 -11.45 2.26
CA VAL A 172 -13.67 -11.75 3.33
C VAL A 172 -14.98 -11.02 3.09
N GLU A 173 -14.93 -9.74 2.72
CA GLU A 173 -16.12 -8.92 2.46
C GLU A 173 -16.92 -9.40 1.26
N THR A 174 -16.26 -9.92 0.21
CA THR A 174 -16.92 -10.48 -0.98
C THR A 174 -17.66 -11.80 -0.74
N LYS A 175 -17.51 -12.43 0.43
CA LYS A 175 -18.18 -13.70 0.79
C LYS A 175 -19.45 -13.51 1.64
N LEU A 176 -19.75 -12.28 2.04
CA LEU A 176 -20.97 -11.88 2.78
C LEU A 176 -22.07 -11.47 1.80
#